data_AF-A0A0N0D3W5-F1
#
_entry.id   AF-A0A0N0D3W5-F1
#
_cell.length_a   1.000
_cell.length_b   1.000
_cell.length_c   1.000
_cell.angle_alpha   90.00
_cell.angle_beta   90.00
_cell.angle_gamma   90.00
#
_symmetry.space_group_name_H-M   'P 1'
#
loop_
_entity.id
_entity.type
_entity.pdbx_description
1 polymer ?
#
loop_
_entity_poly.entity_id
_entity_poly.type
_entity_poly.pdbx_seq_one_letter_code
_entity_poly.pdbx_strand_id
1 'polypeptide(L)' 'MNIVIIGNSAAGLSVAETIRQLKKDASITIKSKNQKRGQKGSSLLLTLL' A
#
# COMPACT_ATOMS: atom_id res chain seq x y z
N MET A 1 11.41 -12.48 -8.64
CA MET A 1 10.58 -13.21 -7.63
C MET A 1 9.40 -12.31 -7.26
N ASN A 2 8.18 -12.86 -7.19
CA ASN A 2 6.98 -12.09 -6.86
C ASN A 2 6.46 -12.49 -5.47
N ILE A 3 6.31 -11.53 -4.56
CA ILE A 3 5.96 -11.75 -3.15
C ILE A 3 4.65 -11.02 -2.84
N VAL A 4 3.67 -11.74 -2.32
CA VAL A 4 2.36 -11.18 -1.95
C VAL A 4 2.19 -11.22 -0.44
N ILE A 5 1.94 -10.07 0.17
CA ILE A 5 1.73 -9.92 1.62
C ILE A 5 0.25 -9.59 1.87
N ILE A 6 -0.43 -10.43 2.64
CA ILE A 6 -1.85 -10.23 3.01
C ILE A 6 -1.92 -9.62 4.41
N GLY A 7 -2.35 -8.36 4.48
CA GLY A 7 -2.43 -7.58 5.70
C GLY A 7 -1.60 -6.30 5.59
N ASN A 8 -2.26 -5.15 5.76
CA ASN A 8 -1.62 -3.83 5.87
C ASN A 8 -1.54 -3.38 7.33
N SER A 9 -1.20 -4.30 8.22
CA SER A 9 -0.82 -3.97 9.60
C SER A 9 0.67 -3.63 9.65
N ALA A 10 1.13 -3.08 10.78
CA ALA A 10 2.55 -2.78 11.00
C ALA A 10 3.46 -4.00 10.74
N ALA A 11 3.00 -5.21 11.08
CA ALA A 11 3.70 -6.45 10.80
C ALA A 11 3.89 -6.71 9.30
N GLY A 12 2.83 -6.51 8.49
CA GLY A 12 2.91 -6.71 7.04
C GLY A 12 3.85 -5.71 6.35
N LEU A 13 3.86 -4.47 6.84
CA LEU A 13 4.76 -3.41 6.33
C LEU A 13 6.22 -3.69 6.70
N SER A 14 6.49 -4.10 7.95
CA SER A 14 7.84 -4.43 8.40
C SER A 14 8.45 -5.57 7.59
N VAL A 15 7.69 -6.63 7.31
CA VAL A 15 8.14 -7.74 6.44
C VAL A 15 8.45 -7.25 5.03
N ALA A 16 7.61 -6.39 4.45
CA ALA A 16 7.84 -5.83 3.12
C ALA A 16 9.15 -5.02 3.07
N GLU A 17 9.43 -4.24 4.11
CA GLU A 17 10.64 -3.43 4.22
C GLU A 17 11.90 -4.29 4.31
N THR A 18 11.91 -5.30 5.17
CA THR A 18 13.03 -6.24 5.28
C THR A 18 13.29 -6.94 3.95
N ILE A 19 12.24 -7.37 3.23
CA ILE A 19 12.38 -8.03 1.94
C ILE A 19 12.94 -7.07 0.88
N ARG A 20 12.55 -5.80 0.86
CA ARG A 20 13.12 -4.79 -0.05
C ARG A 20 14.62 -4.59 0.15
N GLN A 21 15.06 -4.61 1.41
CA GLN A 21 16.48 -4.44 1.74
C GLN A 21 17.31 -5.67 1.32
N LEU A 22 16.77 -6.88 1.52
CA LEU A 22 17.46 -8.14 1.20
C LEU A 22 17.43 -8.48 -0.30
N LYS A 23 16.34 -8.13 -0.99
CA LYS A 23 16.14 -8.45 -2.41
C LYS A 23 15.58 -7.25 -3.15
N LYS A 24 16.49 -6.44 -3.72
CA LYS A 24 16.16 -5.23 -4.48
C LYS A 24 15.33 -5.51 -5.75
N ASP A 25 15.48 -6.69 -6.35
CA ASP A 25 14.72 -7.11 -7.54
C ASP A 25 13.43 -7.88 -7.22
N ALA A 26 13.04 -7.98 -5.94
CA ALA A 26 11.77 -8.60 -5.60
C ALA A 26 10.61 -7.65 -5.92
N SER A 27 9.63 -8.14 -6.69
CA SER A 27 8.35 -7.45 -6.84
C SER A 27 7.47 -7.79 -5.63
N ILE A 28 7.06 -6.77 -4.87
CA ILE A 28 6.32 -6.96 -3.61
C ILE A 28 4.95 -6.27 -3.73
N THR A 29 3.88 -7.05 -3.54
CA THR A 29 2.51 -6.57 -3.53
C THR A 29 1.89 -6.76 -2.15
N ILE A 30 1.43 -5.67 -1.53
CA ILE A 30 0.72 -5.72 -0.24
C ILE A 30 -0.78 -5.58 -0.49
N LYS A 31 -1.57 -6.56 -0.06
CA LYS A 31 -3.04 -6.55 -0.16
C LYS A 31 -3.63 -6.42 1.24
N SER A 32 -4.52 -5.45 1.42
CA SER A 32 -5.35 -5.35 2.63
C SER A 32 -6.75 -5.84 2.31
N LYS A 33 -7.34 -6.67 3.17
CA LYS A 33 -8.76 -7.04 3.09
C LYS A 33 -9.69 -5.82 3.25
N ASN A 34 -9.17 -4.73 3.81
CA ASN A 34 -9.92 -3.50 4.10
C ASN A 34 -9.44 -2.31 3.24
N GLN A 35 -8.98 -2.57 2.02
CA GLN A 35 -8.77 -1.49 1.05
C GLN A 35 -10.15 -0.93 0.70
N LYS A 36 -10.58 0.11 1.43
CA LYS A 36 -11.75 0.92 1.06
C LYS A 36 -11.55 1.32 -0.40
N ARG A 37 -12.35 0.74 -1.29
CA ARG A 37 -12.40 1.11 -2.70
C ARG A 37 -12.59 2.62 -2.77
N GLY A 38 -11.58 3.32 -3.29
CA GLY A 38 -11.66 4.71 -3.73
C GLY A 38 -12.24 5.67 -2.71
N GLN A 39 -11.36 6.45 -2.07
CA GLN A 39 -11.70 7.82 -1.71
C GLN A 39 -12.00 8.53 -3.04
N LYS A 40 -13.27 8.49 -3.48
CA LYS A 40 -13.78 9.15 -4.66
C LYS A 40 -13.68 10.65 -4.37
N GLY A 41 -12.95 11.36 -5.23
CA GLY A 41 -12.44 12.70 -5.01
C GLY A 41 -13.35 13.64 -4.22
N SER A 42 -12.84 14.12 -3.09
CA SER A 42 -13.24 15.41 -2.56
C SER A 42 -12.56 16.49 -3.40
N SER A 43 -13.11 16.73 -4.59
CA SER A 43 -12.89 17.99 -5.29
C SER A 43 -13.57 19.08 -4.45
N LEU A 44 -12.86 19.56 -3.42
CA LEU A 44 -13.15 20.83 -2.79
C LEU A 44 -12.69 21.90 -3.79
N LEU A 45 -13.54 22.16 -4.78
CA LEU A 45 -13.44 23.31 -5.65
C LEU A 45 -13.74 24.53 -4.76
N LEU A 46 -12.69 25.06 -4.14
CA LEU A 46 -12.74 26.30 -3.39
C LEU A 46 -12.83 27.45 -4.41
N THR A 47 -14.05 27.75 -4.87
CA THR A 47 -14.31 28.99 -5.62
C THR A 47 -14.26 30.13 -4.61
N LEU A 48 -13.17 30.91 -4.63
CA LEU A 48 -13.13 32.21 -3.95
C LEU A 48 -14.16 33.13 -4.61
N LEU A 49 -15.16 33.57 -3.84
CA LEU A 49 -15.97 34.75 -4.09
C LEU A 49 -15.37 35.95 -3.35
#